data_AF-A0A3A8Z4X8-F1
#
_entry.id   AF-A0A3A8Z4X8-F1
#
_cell.length_a   1.000
_cell.length_b   1.000
_cell.length_c   1.000
_cell.angle_alpha   90.00
_cell.angle_beta   90.00
_cell.angle_gamma   90.00
#
_symmetry.space_group_name_H-M   'P 1'
#
loop_
_entity.id
_entity.type
_entity.pdbx_description
1 polymer ?
#
loop_
_entity_poly.entity_id
_entity_poly.type
_entity_poly.pdbx_seq_one_letter_code
_entity_poly.pdbx_strand_id
1 'polypeptide(L)' 'MTFSYYAVNNATLQVLGDDGAVLFEKDVTGSQVAQTATIPLFKTTQLTFVMTEVDYSQEGRTYIFDAYLDAEQ' A
#
# COMPACT_ATOMS: atom_id res chain seq x y z
N MET A 1 -2.72 -7.84 8.43
CA MET A 1 -1.67 -6.80 8.53
C MET A 1 -2.35 -5.47 8.40
N THR A 2 -2.05 -4.57 9.31
CA THR A 2 -2.50 -3.19 9.25
C THR A 2 -1.30 -2.28 9.03
N PHE A 3 -1.49 -1.25 8.21
CA PHE A 3 -0.49 -0.22 7.97
C PHE A 3 -1.17 1.12 7.64
N SER A 4 -0.45 2.20 7.89
CA SER A 4 -0.85 3.54 7.46
C SER A 4 -0.05 3.97 6.23
N TYR A 5 -0.69 4.71 5.34
CA TYR A 5 -0.09 5.17 4.08
C TYR A 5 -0.53 6.58 3.70
N TYR A 6 0.35 7.31 3.03
CA TYR A 6 0.02 8.53 2.28
C TYR A 6 0.97 8.70 1.09
N ALA A 7 0.54 9.49 0.10
CA ALA A 7 1.35 9.84 -1.06
C ALA A 7 1.51 11.35 -1.19
N VAL A 8 2.66 11.79 -1.71
CA VAL A 8 2.91 13.20 -2.04
C VAL A 8 2.04 13.63 -3.22
N ASN A 9 1.95 12.77 -4.23
CA ASN A 9 1.20 12.97 -5.47
C ASN A 9 0.09 11.92 -5.60
N ASN A 10 -0.83 12.14 -6.54
CA ASN A 10 -1.78 11.10 -6.90
C ASN A 10 -1.01 9.87 -7.40
N ALA A 11 -1.42 8.70 -6.92
CA ALA A 11 -0.83 7.42 -7.29
C ALA A 11 -1.82 6.30 -6.98
N THR A 12 -1.55 5.11 -7.52
CA THR A 12 -2.23 3.88 -7.11
C THR A 12 -1.26 3.06 -6.26
N LEU A 13 -1.68 2.70 -5.05
CA LEU A 13 -0.94 1.81 -4.15
C LEU A 13 -1.49 0.40 -4.27
N GLN A 14 -0.63 -0.55 -4.61
CA GLN A 14 -0.93 -1.98 -4.60
C GLN A 14 -0.11 -2.70 -3.53
N VAL A 15 -0.74 -3.66 -2.86
CA VAL A 15 -0.03 -4.68 -2.06
C VAL A 15 -0.26 -6.02 -2.72
N LEU A 16 0.83 -6.63 -3.15
CA LEU A 16 0.84 -7.93 -3.80
C LEU A 16 1.31 -8.99 -2.81
N GLY A 17 0.66 -10.15 -2.84
CA GLY A 17 1.10 -11.37 -2.17
C GLY A 17 1.95 -12.25 -3.08
N ASP A 18 1.97 -13.55 -2.76
CA ASP A 18 2.69 -14.56 -3.53
C ASP A 18 2.19 -14.60 -4.99
N ASP A 19 3.11 -14.88 -5.92
CA ASP A 19 2.87 -14.93 -7.38
C ASP A 19 2.21 -13.66 -7.98
N GLY A 20 2.31 -12.52 -7.31
CA GLY A 20 1.74 -11.25 -7.76
C GLY A 20 0.23 -11.12 -7.53
N ALA A 21 -0.37 -11.95 -6.67
CA ALA A 21 -1.78 -11.85 -6.32
C ALA A 21 -2.08 -10.50 -5.65
N VAL A 22 -3.06 -9.74 -6.17
CA VAL A 22 -3.44 -8.44 -5.59
C VAL A 22 -4.22 -8.67 -4.30
N LEU A 23 -3.64 -8.26 -3.16
CA LEU A 23 -4.28 -8.32 -1.84
C LEU A 23 -4.96 -6.99 -1.47
N PHE A 24 -4.47 -5.89 -2.04
CA PHE A 24 -5.02 -4.54 -1.87
C PHE A 24 -4.64 -3.66 -3.05
N GLU A 25 -5.56 -2.82 -3.46
CA GLU A 25 -5.35 -1.79 -4.47
C GLU A 25 -6.20 -0.57 -4.13
N LYS A 26 -5.57 0.61 -4.18
CA LYS A 26 -6.27 1.86 -3.90
C LYS A 26 -5.64 3.04 -4.62
N ASP A 27 -6.49 3.86 -5.22
CA ASP A 27 -6.10 5.20 -5.64
C ASP A 27 -5.91 6.09 -4.41
N VAL A 28 -4.74 6.69 -4.32
CA VAL A 28 -4.31 7.59 -3.27
C VAL A 28 -4.24 8.98 -3.86
N THR A 29 -5.05 9.91 -3.35
CA THR A 29 -4.93 11.32 -3.71
C THR A 29 -3.76 11.93 -2.95
N GLY A 30 -2.87 12.61 -3.67
CA GLY A 30 -1.68 13.25 -3.11
C GLY A 30 -2.02 14.34 -2.09
N SER A 31 -1.09 14.59 -1.18
CA SER A 31 -1.21 15.63 -0.13
C SER A 31 -2.42 15.46 0.81
N GLN A 32 -3.05 14.29 0.84
CA GLN A 32 -4.06 13.95 1.83
C GLN A 32 -3.42 13.49 3.14
N VAL A 33 -4.22 13.58 4.22
CA VAL A 33 -3.89 12.97 5.51
C VAL A 33 -3.74 11.46 5.32
N ALA A 34 -2.82 10.85 6.08
CA ALA A 34 -2.59 9.43 6.03
C ALA A 34 -3.86 8.61 6.29
N GLN A 35 -4.00 7.54 5.52
CA GLN A 35 -5.08 6.57 5.62
C GLN A 35 -4.54 5.27 6.22
N THR A 36 -5.44 4.44 6.74
CA THR A 36 -5.08 3.13 7.31
C THR A 36 -5.80 2.03 6.54
N ALA A 37 -5.07 0.99 6.18
CA ALA A 37 -5.61 -0.22 5.58
C ALA A 37 -5.31 -1.44 6.44
N THR A 38 -6.26 -2.36 6.48
CA THR A 38 -6.07 -3.72 7.01
C THR A 38 -6.28 -4.70 5.88
N ILE A 39 -5.25 -5.49 5.59
CA ILE A 39 -5.26 -6.49 4.53
C ILE A 39 -5.18 -7.90 5.12
N PRO A 40 -5.99 -8.85 4.63
CA PRO A 40 -5.86 -10.25 4.98
C PRO A 40 -4.67 -10.86 4.24
N LEU A 41 -3.81 -11.59 4.94
CA LEU A 41 -2.56 -12.15 4.41
C LEU A 41 -2.70 -13.60 3.90
N PHE A 42 -3.91 -14.03 3.50
CA PHE A 42 -4.26 -15.43 3.28
C PHE A 42 -3.14 -16.28 2.68
N LYS A 43 -2.51 -17.12 3.51
CA LYS A 43 -1.42 -18.06 3.14
C LYS A 43 -0.30 -17.42 2.32
N THR A 44 -0.07 -16.13 2.48
CA THR A 44 0.96 -15.37 1.78
C THR A 44 2.26 -15.42 2.56
N THR A 45 3.37 -15.66 1.88
CA THR A 45 4.72 -15.73 2.47
C THR A 45 5.56 -14.49 2.17
N GLN A 46 5.21 -13.73 1.13
CA GLN A 46 5.86 -12.50 0.72
C GLN A 46 4.84 -11.39 0.47
N LEU A 47 5.20 -10.16 0.85
CA LEU A 47 4.47 -8.96 0.45
C LEU A 47 5.35 -8.05 -0.39
N THR A 48 4.80 -7.54 -1.48
CA THR A 48 5.42 -6.52 -2.33
C THR A 48 4.52 -5.30 -2.38
N PHE A 49 5.06 -4.14 -2.04
CA PHE A 49 4.38 -2.86 -2.17
C PHE A 49 4.77 -2.22 -3.50
N VAL A 50 3.77 -1.90 -4.32
CA VAL A 50 3.97 -1.32 -5.65
C VAL A 50 3.20 -0.02 -5.73
N MET A 51 3.81 0.98 -6.36
CA MET A 51 3.17 2.25 -6.70
C MET A 51 3.15 2.39 -8.22
N THR A 52 1.97 2.60 -8.79
CA THR A 52 1.76 2.88 -10.21
C THR A 52 1.12 4.25 -10.40
N GLU A 53 1.32 4.84 -11.58
CA GLU A 53 0.80 6.16 -11.97
C GLU A 53 1.35 7.33 -11.15
N VAL A 54 2.63 7.63 -11.34
CA VAL A 54 3.21 8.90 -10.93
C VAL A 54 3.07 9.86 -12.11
N ASP A 55 2.56 11.07 -11.89
CA ASP A 55 2.84 12.16 -12.81
C ASP A 55 4.37 12.28 -12.92
N TYR A 56 4.94 11.81 -14.04
CA TYR A 56 6.38 11.70 -14.26
C TYR A 56 7.12 13.05 -14.18
N SER A 57 6.39 14.15 -14.11
CA SER A 57 6.95 15.49 -13.87
C SER A 57 7.40 15.71 -12.42
N GLN A 58 7.04 14.83 -11.48
CA GLN A 58 7.44 14.92 -10.07
C GLN A 58 7.91 13.58 -9.50
N GLU A 59 8.90 13.63 -8.60
CA GLU A 59 9.26 12.46 -7.78
C GLU A 59 8.09 12.05 -6.88
N GLY A 60 7.24 11.14 -7.35
CA GLY A 60 6.20 10.53 -6.52
C GLY A 60 6.81 9.69 -5.43
N ARG A 61 6.45 9.99 -4.19
CA ARG A 61 6.79 9.18 -3.02
C ARG A 61 5.51 8.77 -2.32
N THR A 62 5.40 7.49 -2.01
CA THR A 62 4.41 6.94 -1.10
C THR A 62 5.12 6.46 0.15
N TYR A 63 4.58 6.83 1.30
CA TYR A 63 5.11 6.44 2.61
C TYR A 63 4.18 5.39 3.19
N ILE A 64 4.78 4.35 3.76
CA ILE A 64 4.09 3.27 4.46
C ILE A 64 4.74 3.15 5.83
N PHE A 65 3.93 3.20 6.88
CA PHE A 65 4.41 3.31 8.26
C PHE A 65 3.41 2.68 9.24
N ASP A 66 3.85 2.53 10.49
CA ASP A 66 3.10 1.87 11.57
C ASP A 66 2.52 0.50 11.16
N ALA A 67 3.34 -0.25 10.41
CA ALA A 67 2.99 -1.55 9.88
C ALA A 67 3.10 -2.63 10.96
N TYR A 68 2.03 -3.41 11.18
CA TYR A 68 2.03 -4.53 12.12
C TYR A 68 1.18 -5.71 11.64
N LEU A 69 1.51 -6.90 12.15
CA LEU A 69 0.75 -8.12 11.95
C LEU A 69 -0.25 -8.28 13.09
N ASP A 70 -1.52 -8.41 12.75
CA ASP A 70 -2.54 -8.87 13.70
C ASP A 70 -2.31 -10.35 14.00
N ALA A 71 -2.49 -10.74 15.27
CA ALA A 71 -2.52 -12.15 15.63
C ALA A 71 -3.76 -12.80 14.97
N GLU A 72 -3.60 -14.01 14.42
CA GLU A 72 -4.76 -14.81 14.01
C GLU A 72 -5.62 -15.11 15.27
N GLN A 73 -6.93 -14.92 15.15
CA GLN A 73 -7.90 -15.33 16.18
C GLN A 73 -8.13 -16.84 16.14
#